data_AF-A0A1H5RYE0-F1
#
_entry.id   AF-A0A1H5RYE0-F1
#
_cell.length_a   1.000
_cell.length_b   1.000
_cell.length_c   1.000
_cell.angle_alpha   90.00
_cell.angle_beta   90.00
_cell.angle_gamma   90.00
#
_symmetry.space_group_name_H-M   'P 1'
#
loop_
_entity.id
_entity.type
_entity.pdbx_description
1 polymer ?
#
loop_
_entity_poly.entity_id
_entity_poly.type
_entity_poly.pdbx_seq_one_letter_code
_entity_poly.pdbx_strand_id
1 'polypeptide(L)'
;MSKNQNTFIKKQKAELKKRKQKEKLEKKLDRKHQPKDGSLDNMIAYVDEFGNFSDTPPEPPIVKKTNSTQSNQNRVKSNQNLRNHE
;
A
#
# COMPACT_ATOMS: atom_id res chain seq x y z
N MET A 1 12.22 -59.60 30.28
CA MET A 1 11.90 -58.18 30.59
C MET A 1 10.95 -57.65 29.53
N SER A 2 9.65 -57.46 29.83
CA SER A 2 8.71 -56.83 28.90
C SER A 2 9.08 -55.36 28.71
N LYS A 3 9.38 -54.93 27.48
CA LYS A 3 9.74 -53.53 27.18
C LYS A 3 8.53 -52.64 27.53
N ASN A 4 8.73 -51.70 28.46
CA ASN A 4 7.67 -50.79 28.91
C ASN A 4 7.28 -49.81 27.78
N GLN A 5 6.29 -50.19 26.97
CA GLN A 5 5.78 -49.46 25.81
C GLN A 5 5.35 -48.02 26.12
N ASN A 6 4.96 -47.75 27.38
CA ASN A 6 4.58 -46.41 27.82
C ASN A 6 5.74 -45.41 27.77
N THR A 7 6.97 -45.85 27.98
CA THR A 7 8.15 -44.95 27.94
C THR A 7 8.44 -44.45 26.53
N PHE A 8 8.29 -45.32 25.53
CA PHE A 8 8.45 -44.97 24.12
C PHE A 8 7.41 -43.95 23.67
N ILE A 9 6.13 -44.17 24.01
CA ILE A 9 5.04 -43.23 23.68
C ILE A 9 5.27 -41.86 24.33
N LYS A 10 5.71 -41.83 25.60
CA LYS A 10 6.03 -40.58 26.30
C LYS A 10 7.18 -39.83 25.62
N LYS A 11 8.24 -40.54 25.21
CA LYS A 11 9.38 -39.95 24.48
C LYS A 11 8.94 -39.33 23.15
N GLN A 12 8.16 -40.07 22.37
CA GLN A 12 7.63 -39.60 21.08
C GLN A 12 6.76 -38.34 21.24
N LYS A 13 5.88 -38.31 22.24
CA LYS A 13 5.05 -37.12 22.54
C LYS A 13 5.90 -35.92 22.97
N ALA A 14 6.94 -36.12 23.76
CA ALA A 14 7.85 -35.06 24.19
C ALA A 14 8.64 -34.50 23.01
N GLU A 15 9.13 -35.35 22.13
CA GLU A 15 9.86 -34.98 20.92
C GLU A 15 8.98 -34.17 19.95
N LEU A 16 7.74 -34.62 19.72
CA LEU A 16 6.79 -33.88 18.90
C LEU A 16 6.50 -32.48 19.47
N LYS A 17 6.34 -32.35 20.79
CA LYS A 17 6.15 -31.05 21.44
C LYS A 17 7.40 -30.16 21.27
N LYS A 18 8.60 -30.71 21.45
CA LYS A 18 9.86 -29.98 21.26
C LYS A 18 10.02 -29.50 19.82
N ARG A 19 9.70 -30.33 18.83
CA ARG A 19 9.74 -29.96 17.41
C ARG A 19 8.77 -28.81 17.10
N LYS A 20 7.52 -28.91 17.57
CA LYS A 20 6.51 -27.84 17.40
C LYS A 20 6.95 -26.52 18.05
N GLN A 21 7.62 -26.57 19.20
CA GLN A 21 8.14 -25.36 19.85
C GLN A 21 9.29 -24.74 19.05
N LYS A 22 10.22 -25.56 18.54
CA LYS A 22 11.32 -25.11 17.70
C LYS A 22 10.81 -24.44 16.43
N GLU A 23 9.88 -25.08 15.72
CA GLU A 23 9.25 -24.56 14.50
C GLU A 23 8.52 -23.23 14.74
N LYS A 24 7.79 -23.12 15.86
CA LYS A 24 7.14 -21.85 16.25
C LYS A 24 8.16 -20.74 16.54
N LEU A 25 9.27 -21.09 17.17
CA LEU A 25 10.34 -20.13 17.49
C LEU A 25 11.04 -19.66 16.23
N GLU A 26 11.37 -20.58 15.33
CA GLU A 26 11.96 -20.31 14.01
C GLU A 26 11.06 -19.40 13.19
N LYS A 27 9.79 -19.76 13.00
CA LYS A 27 8.80 -18.89 12.33
C LYS A 27 8.68 -17.50 12.97
N LYS A 28 8.82 -17.40 14.30
CA LYS A 28 8.81 -16.11 15.00
C LYS A 28 10.09 -15.31 14.73
N LEU A 29 11.24 -15.95 14.64
CA LEU A 29 12.51 -15.33 14.28
C LEU A 29 12.50 -14.91 12.82
N ASP A 30 12.02 -15.74 11.90
CA ASP A 30 11.90 -15.41 10.48
C ASP A 30 11.06 -14.16 10.31
N ARG A 31 9.89 -14.08 10.95
CA ARG A 31 9.05 -12.87 10.94
C ARG A 31 9.72 -11.64 11.58
N LYS A 32 10.70 -11.82 12.47
CA LYS A 32 11.48 -10.72 13.04
C LYS A 32 12.65 -10.30 12.14
N HIS A 33 13.26 -11.24 11.43
CA HIS A 33 14.36 -10.99 10.50
C HIS A 33 13.88 -10.45 9.16
N GLN A 34 12.66 -10.81 8.74
CA GLN A 34 12.00 -10.21 7.60
C GLN A 34 11.82 -8.71 7.88
N PRO A 35 12.29 -7.83 6.98
CA PRO A 35 12.07 -6.41 7.13
C PRO A 35 10.56 -6.17 7.21
N LYS A 36 10.12 -5.53 8.30
CA LYS A 36 8.76 -5.01 8.39
C LYS A 36 8.72 -3.76 7.54
N ASP A 37 8.64 -3.94 6.24
CA ASP A 37 8.40 -2.80 5.37
C ASP A 37 6.93 -2.39 5.51
N GLY A 38 6.66 -1.69 6.61
CA GLY A 38 5.35 -1.13 6.94
C GLY A 38 5.14 0.25 6.32
N SER A 39 6.02 0.64 5.40
CA SER A 39 5.90 1.89 4.64
C SER A 39 4.63 1.84 3.81
N LEU A 40 3.88 2.94 3.80
CA LEU A 40 2.60 3.04 3.10
C LEU A 40 2.74 2.64 1.62
N ASP A 41 3.86 2.99 1.00
CA ASP A 41 4.17 2.69 -0.40
C ASP A 41 4.13 1.18 -0.71
N ASN A 42 4.59 0.33 0.21
CA ASN A 42 4.59 -1.12 0.03
C ASN A 42 3.24 -1.78 0.35
N MET A 43 2.28 -1.03 0.88
CA MET A 43 0.90 -1.48 1.09
C MET A 43 -0.04 -1.07 -0.04
N ILE A 44 0.40 -0.16 -0.93
CA ILE A 44 -0.38 0.26 -2.08
C ILE A 44 -0.16 -0.75 -3.20
N ALA A 45 -1.23 -1.46 -3.57
CA ALA A 45 -1.24 -2.32 -4.75
C ALA A 45 -1.99 -1.61 -5.88
N TYR A 46 -1.40 -1.58 -7.07
CA TYR A 46 -2.07 -1.05 -8.26
C TYR A 46 -2.86 -2.15 -8.94
N VAL A 47 -4.00 -1.78 -9.53
CA VAL A 47 -4.90 -2.70 -10.22
C VAL A 47 -5.02 -2.26 -11.67
N ASP A 48 -4.86 -3.19 -12.59
CA ASP A 48 -5.00 -2.95 -14.03
C ASP A 48 -6.47 -2.89 -14.48
N GLU A 49 -6.70 -2.57 -15.76
CA GLU A 49 -8.03 -2.46 -16.36
C GLU A 49 -8.85 -3.78 -16.33
N PHE A 50 -8.18 -4.90 -16.09
CA PHE A 50 -8.77 -6.24 -16.03
C PHE A 50 -8.93 -6.74 -14.59
N GLY A 51 -8.58 -5.92 -13.59
CA GLY A 51 -8.72 -6.25 -12.18
C GLY A 51 -7.56 -7.07 -11.59
N ASN A 52 -6.44 -7.22 -12.29
CA ASN A 52 -5.25 -7.90 -11.78
C ASN A 52 -4.32 -6.92 -11.07
N PHE A 53 -3.58 -7.41 -10.06
CA PHE A 53 -2.54 -6.62 -9.41
C PHE A 53 -1.37 -6.40 -10.36
N SER A 54 -0.94 -5.15 -10.49
CA SER A 54 0.24 -4.75 -11.26
C SER A 54 1.27 -4.07 -10.36
N ASP A 55 2.54 -4.35 -10.59
CA ASP A 55 3.67 -3.69 -9.94
C ASP A 55 3.93 -2.28 -10.52
N THR A 56 3.29 -1.95 -11.64
CA THR A 56 3.44 -0.63 -12.27
C THR A 56 2.42 0.36 -11.72
N PRO A 57 2.84 1.54 -11.22
CA PRO A 57 1.91 2.59 -10.85
C PRO A 57 1.08 3.05 -12.07
N PRO A 58 -0.19 3.47 -11.87
CA PRO A 58 -1.01 4.01 -12.94
C PRO A 58 -0.36 5.28 -13.50
N GLU A 59 -0.48 5.49 -14.81
CA GLU A 59 0.07 6.68 -15.45
C GLU A 59 -0.53 7.96 -14.82
N PRO A 60 0.29 9.00 -14.59
CA PRO A 60 -0.20 10.24 -14.02
C PRO A 60 -1.24 10.89 -14.95
N PRO A 61 -2.36 11.41 -14.41
CA PRO A 61 -3.39 12.02 -15.23
C PRO A 61 -2.84 13.23 -15.99
N ILE A 62 -3.06 13.25 -17.30
CA ILE A 62 -2.70 14.38 -18.16
C ILE A 62 -3.55 15.58 -17.73
N VAL A 63 -2.93 16.51 -17.00
CA VAL A 63 -3.59 17.73 -16.53
C VAL A 63 -3.95 18.57 -17.75
N LYS A 64 -5.21 18.52 -18.19
CA LYS A 64 -5.73 19.41 -19.23
C LYS A 64 -5.66 20.83 -18.67
N LYS A 65 -4.66 21.61 -19.09
CA LYS A 65 -4.56 23.04 -18.81
C LYS A 65 -5.76 23.73 -19.47
N THR A 66 -6.86 23.89 -18.74
CA THR A 66 -7.94 24.76 -19.16
C THR A 66 -7.48 26.19 -18.92
N ASN A 67 -7.03 26.85 -20.00
CA ASN A 67 -6.72 28.28 -19.96
C ASN A 67 -8.02 29.06 -19.68
N SER A 68 -8.32 29.35 -18.42
CA SER A 68 -9.38 30.25 -18.01
C SER A 68 -8.92 31.70 -18.24
N THR A 69 -8.85 32.12 -19.50
CA THR A 69 -8.56 33.52 -19.83
C THR A 69 -9.41 33.96 -21.01
N GLN A 70 -10.70 34.18 -20.75
CA GLN A 70 -11.53 35.00 -21.62
C GLN A 70 -12.66 35.64 -20.83
N SER A 71 -12.83 36.95 -21.07
CA SER A 71 -13.92 37.84 -20.67
C SER A 71 -13.74 38.66 -19.37
N ASN A 72 -13.04 39.80 -19.50
CA ASN A 72 -13.39 41.06 -18.81
C ASN A 72 -12.66 42.24 -19.47
N GLN A 73 -12.97 42.55 -20.74
CA GLN A 73 -12.47 43.76 -21.42
C GLN A 73 -13.54 44.84 -21.66
N ASN A 74 -14.76 44.67 -21.16
CA ASN A 74 -15.86 45.61 -21.46
C ASN A 74 -16.20 46.63 -20.36
N ARG A 75 -15.45 46.72 -19.26
CA ARG A 75 -15.72 47.71 -18.19
C ARG A 75 -14.99 49.06 -18.31
N VAL A 76 -13.99 49.20 -19.17
CA VAL A 76 -13.17 50.43 -19.23
C VAL A 76 -13.66 51.44 -20.28
N LYS A 77 -14.46 51.01 -21.26
CA LYS A 77 -14.92 51.88 -22.35
C LYS A 77 -16.13 52.77 -21.98
N SER A 78 -16.87 52.48 -20.91
CA SER A 78 -18.02 53.30 -20.50
C SER A 78 -17.65 54.60 -19.78
N ASN A 79 -16.43 54.70 -19.23
CA ASN A 79 -16.04 55.84 -18.39
C ASN A 79 -15.20 56.90 -19.11
N GLN A 80 -14.93 56.71 -20.41
CA GLN A 80 -14.26 57.69 -21.27
C GLN A 80 -15.25 58.58 -22.03
N ASN A 81 -16.50 58.13 -22.23
CA ASN A 81 -17.50 58.90 -22.99
C ASN A 81 -18.27 59.96 -22.17
N LEU A 82 -18.02 60.08 -20.86
CA LEU A 82 -18.63 61.13 -20.02
C LEU A 82 -17.69 62.32 -19.77
N ARG A 83 -16.46 62.31 -20.32
CA ARG A 83 -15.46 63.35 -20.05
C ARG A 83 -15.27 64.38 -21.16
N ASN A 84 -16.09 64.31 -22.22
CA ASN A 84 -15.95 65.17 -23.42
C ASN A 84 -17.20 66.04 -23.68
N HIS A 85 -17.90 66.46 -22.63
CA HIS A 85 -18.91 67.51 -22.72
C HIS A 85 -18.70 68.52 -21.58
N GLU A 86 -17.64 69.31 -21.72
CA GLU A 86 -17.59 70.72 -21.31
C GLU A 86 -17.20 71.55 -22.54
#